data_AF-A0A134BIL9-F1
#
_entry.id   AF-A0A134BIL9-F1
#
_cell.length_a   1.000
_cell.length_b   1.000
_cell.length_c   1.000
_cell.angle_alpha   90.00
_cell.angle_beta   90.00
_cell.angle_gamma   90.00
#
_symmetry.space_group_name_H-M   'P 1'
#
loop_
_entity.id
_entity.type
_entity.pdbx_description
1 polymer ?
#
loop_
_entity_poly.entity_id
_entity_poly.type
_entity_poly.pdbx_seq_one_letter_code
_entity_poly.pdbx_strand_id
1 'polypeptide(L)'
;MERHNGIDNLKKYNERTTEEQREFHRKGGKASGEARRKKKKLRELVEMFGELPAPEKVRRVMKELGVSENDMRTNNMAVVVGLFQKAIKGDVFAFNAIRDIRGEKPEDKTKITGNMDNRIEIGFVEAGIEPASDESEVDV
;
A
#
# COMPACT_ATOMS: atom_id res chain seq x y z
N MET A 1 8.20 -33.97 -19.84
CA MET A 1 7.27 -32.97 -19.31
C MET A 1 7.72 -31.64 -19.88
N GLU A 2 6.98 -31.09 -20.85
CA GLU A 2 7.34 -29.81 -21.48
C GLU A 2 7.31 -28.70 -20.44
N ARG A 3 8.41 -27.93 -20.36
CA ARG A 3 8.48 -26.76 -19.50
C ARG A 3 7.76 -25.63 -20.22
N HIS A 4 6.48 -25.42 -19.90
CA HIS A 4 5.80 -24.21 -20.35
C HIS A 4 6.31 -23.03 -19.55
N ASN A 5 6.88 -22.06 -20.26
CA ASN A 5 7.19 -20.77 -19.69
C ASN A 5 5.84 -20.04 -19.61
N GLY A 6 5.43 -19.55 -18.43
CA GLY A 6 4.07 -19.02 -18.17
C GLY A 6 3.63 -17.78 -18.99
N ILE A 7 4.35 -17.47 -20.05
CA ILE A 7 4.22 -16.36 -20.99
C ILE A 7 3.62 -16.79 -22.34
N ASP A 8 3.61 -18.08 -22.67
CA ASP A 8 3.24 -18.59 -24.01
C ASP A 8 1.79 -18.26 -24.43
N ASN A 9 0.91 -17.90 -23.48
CA ASN A 9 -0.52 -17.58 -23.71
C ASN A 9 -0.91 -16.11 -23.49
N LEU A 10 0.07 -15.20 -23.37
CA LEU A 10 -0.19 -13.78 -23.13
C LEU A 10 -0.27 -12.99 -24.45
N LYS A 11 -1.47 -12.54 -24.83
CA LYS A 11 -1.63 -11.49 -25.86
C LYS A 11 -1.44 -10.10 -25.25
N LYS A 12 -0.89 -9.14 -26.01
CA LYS A 12 -0.81 -7.74 -25.55
C LYS A 12 -2.20 -7.12 -25.50
N TYR A 13 -2.40 -6.11 -24.65
CA TYR A 13 -3.72 -5.49 -24.45
C TYR A 13 -4.25 -4.85 -25.73
N ASN A 14 -3.40 -4.13 -26.45
CA ASN A 14 -3.74 -3.37 -27.65
C ASN A 14 -4.01 -4.27 -28.88
N GLU A 15 -3.64 -5.54 -28.80
CA GLU A 15 -3.88 -6.55 -29.86
C GLU A 15 -5.24 -7.25 -29.67
N ARG A 16 -5.98 -6.93 -28.60
CA ARG A 16 -7.32 -7.46 -28.32
C ARG A 16 -8.39 -6.62 -28.98
N THR A 17 -9.53 -7.23 -29.28
CA THR A 17 -10.68 -6.52 -29.83
C THR A 17 -11.23 -5.50 -28.83
N THR A 18 -11.89 -4.46 -29.33
CA THR A 18 -12.51 -3.43 -28.49
C THR A 18 -13.57 -4.00 -27.55
N GLU A 19 -14.26 -5.06 -27.96
CA GLU A 19 -15.25 -5.77 -27.13
C GLU A 19 -14.60 -6.52 -25.96
N GLU A 20 -13.52 -7.27 -26.22
CA GLU A 20 -12.75 -7.95 -25.18
C GLU A 20 -12.17 -6.95 -24.16
N GLN A 21 -11.61 -5.84 -24.65
CA GLN A 21 -11.10 -4.77 -23.79
C GLN A 21 -12.20 -4.19 -22.89
N ARG A 22 -13.38 -3.90 -23.45
CA ARG A 22 -14.55 -3.42 -22.68
C ARG A 22 -14.98 -4.44 -21.63
N GLU A 23 -14.97 -5.73 -21.95
CA GLU A 23 -15.31 -6.78 -21.00
C GLU A 23 -14.29 -6.87 -19.86
N PHE A 24 -12.99 -6.81 -20.16
CA PHE A 24 -11.94 -6.81 -19.14
C PHE A 24 -12.03 -5.60 -18.22
N HIS A 25 -12.23 -4.39 -18.77
CA HIS A 25 -12.45 -3.20 -17.96
C HIS A 25 -13.69 -3.33 -17.07
N ARG A 26 -14.79 -3.87 -17.59
CA ARG A 26 -16.02 -4.11 -16.81
C ARG A 26 -15.76 -5.10 -15.67
N LYS A 27 -15.10 -6.22 -15.95
CA LYS A 27 -14.73 -7.23 -14.94
C LYS A 27 -13.81 -6.64 -13.87
N GLY A 28 -12.76 -5.92 -14.28
CA GLY A 28 -11.82 -5.26 -13.38
C GLY A 28 -12.48 -4.19 -12.52
N GLY A 29 -13.35 -3.36 -13.11
CA GLY A 29 -14.13 -2.34 -12.40
C GLY A 29 -15.08 -2.95 -11.38
N LYS A 30 -15.78 -4.04 -11.73
CA LYS A 30 -16.66 -4.76 -10.80
C LYS A 30 -15.87 -5.36 -9.64
N ALA A 31 -14.78 -6.08 -9.92
CA ALA A 31 -13.93 -6.70 -8.91
C ALA A 31 -13.30 -5.64 -7.98
N SER A 32 -12.80 -4.54 -8.53
CA SER A 32 -12.27 -3.41 -7.76
C SER A 32 -13.36 -2.78 -6.88
N GLY A 33 -14.56 -2.59 -7.42
CA GLY A 33 -15.72 -2.09 -6.66
C GLY A 33 -16.11 -3.01 -5.50
N GLU A 34 -16.13 -4.32 -5.73
CA GLU A 34 -16.39 -5.33 -4.69
C GLU A 34 -15.31 -5.30 -3.60
N ALA A 35 -14.03 -5.25 -3.99
CA ALA A 35 -12.91 -5.15 -3.06
C ALA A 35 -12.98 -3.86 -2.22
N ARG A 36 -13.31 -2.72 -2.84
CA ARG A 36 -13.49 -1.44 -2.14
C ARG A 36 -14.64 -1.50 -1.14
N ARG A 37 -15.78 -2.09 -1.52
CA ARG A 37 -16.93 -2.28 -0.60
C ARG A 37 -16.58 -3.20 0.56
N LYS A 38 -15.89 -4.31 0.31
CA LYS A 38 -15.41 -5.22 1.36
C LYS A 38 -14.47 -4.51 2.33
N LYS A 39 -13.52 -3.72 1.82
CA LYS A 39 -12.59 -2.92 2.65
C LYS A 39 -13.34 -1.86 3.48
N LYS A 40 -14.35 -1.20 2.89
CA LYS A 40 -15.21 -0.27 3.63
C LYS A 40 -15.93 -0.98 4.77
N LYS A 41 -16.57 -2.12 4.49
CA LYS A 41 -17.29 -2.89 5.51
C LYS A 41 -16.37 -3.35 6.65
N LEU A 42 -15.16 -3.79 6.33
CA LEU A 42 -14.17 -4.15 7.35
C LEU A 42 -13.78 -2.95 8.21
N ARG A 43 -13.59 -1.77 7.60
CA ARG A 43 -13.28 -0.55 8.35
C ARG A 43 -14.41 -0.20 9.33
N GLU A 44 -15.66 -0.22 8.87
CA GLU A 44 -16.83 0.03 9.72
C GLU A 44 -16.91 -0.96 10.90
N LEU A 45 -16.59 -2.24 10.67
CA LEU A 45 -16.54 -3.24 11.74
C LEU A 45 -15.41 -2.97 12.74
N VAL A 46 -14.23 -2.57 12.26
CA VAL A 46 -13.09 -2.22 13.13
C VAL A 46 -13.41 -1.00 13.99
N GLU A 47 -14.01 0.04 13.41
CA GLU A 47 -14.45 1.23 14.14
C GLU A 47 -15.45 0.86 15.24
N MET A 48 -16.49 0.09 14.89
CA MET A 48 -17.49 -0.40 15.84
C MET A 48 -16.87 -1.22 16.98
N PHE A 49 -16.01 -2.19 16.67
CA PHE A 49 -15.33 -2.99 17.70
C PHE A 49 -14.37 -2.15 18.55
N GLY A 50 -13.77 -1.12 17.97
CA GLY A 50 -12.87 -0.19 18.64
C GLY A 50 -13.54 0.61 19.74
N GLU A 51 -14.80 1.00 19.53
CA GLU A 51 -15.63 1.76 20.49
C GLU A 51 -16.17 0.91 21.64
N LEU A 52 -16.27 -0.42 21.45
CA LEU A 52 -16.71 -1.32 22.50
C LEU A 52 -15.77 -1.29 23.72
N PRO A 53 -16.30 -1.53 24.93
CA PRO A 53 -15.49 -1.55 26.14
C PRO A 53 -14.46 -2.69 26.09
N ALA A 54 -13.23 -2.40 26.51
CA ALA A 54 -12.17 -3.39 26.53
C ALA A 54 -12.47 -4.53 27.52
N PRO A 55 -11.84 -5.72 27.35
CA PRO A 55 -11.95 -6.81 28.32
C PRO A 55 -11.57 -6.36 29.73
N GLU A 56 -12.26 -6.88 30.75
CA GLU A 56 -12.12 -6.43 32.14
C GLU A 56 -10.68 -6.42 32.65
N LYS A 57 -9.90 -7.46 32.32
CA LYS A 57 -8.48 -7.55 32.69
C LYS A 57 -7.66 -6.36 32.16
N VAL A 58 -7.94 -5.93 30.93
CA VAL A 58 -7.25 -4.80 30.29
C VAL A 58 -7.72 -3.49 30.90
N ARG A 59 -9.01 -3.35 31.20
CA ARG A 59 -9.56 -2.16 31.87
C ARG A 59 -8.93 -1.91 33.24
N ARG A 60 -8.62 -2.97 33.99
CA ARG A 60 -7.90 -2.85 35.27
C ARG A 60 -6.49 -2.30 35.09
N VAL A 61 -5.74 -2.81 34.11
CA VAL A 61 -4.40 -2.28 33.78
C VAL A 61 -4.49 -0.82 33.34
N MET A 62 -5.48 -0.46 32.53
CA MET A 62 -5.72 0.93 32.15
C MET A 62 -6.01 1.84 33.34
N LYS A 63 -6.78 1.35 34.33
CA LYS A 63 -7.05 2.07 35.58
C LYS A 63 -5.77 2.37 36.34
N GLU A 64 -4.90 1.37 36.47
CA GLU A 64 -3.58 1.51 37.11
C GLU A 64 -2.69 2.52 36.38
N LEU A 65 -2.82 2.60 35.05
CA LEU A 65 -2.13 3.59 34.22
C LEU A 65 -2.78 4.99 34.23
N GLY A 66 -3.83 5.20 35.03
CA GLY A 66 -4.49 6.50 35.18
C GLY A 66 -5.55 6.84 34.13
N VAL A 67 -6.00 5.87 33.32
CA VAL A 67 -7.09 6.08 32.35
C VAL A 67 -8.44 6.15 33.07
N SER A 68 -9.13 7.28 32.90
CA SER A 68 -10.42 7.58 33.54
C SER A 68 -11.54 6.61 33.13
N GLU A 69 -12.56 6.49 33.97
CA GLU A 69 -13.72 5.60 33.74
C GLU A 69 -14.72 6.17 32.73
N ASN A 70 -14.72 7.47 32.51
CA ASN A 70 -15.71 8.20 31.71
C ASN A 70 -15.42 8.07 30.21
N ASP A 71 -15.64 6.89 29.63
CA ASP A 71 -15.58 6.57 28.18
C ASP A 71 -14.19 6.28 27.58
N MET A 72 -13.13 6.28 28.38
CA MET A 72 -11.78 6.06 27.84
C MET A 72 -11.28 4.61 27.88
N ARG A 73 -12.08 3.64 28.36
CA ARG A 73 -11.67 2.22 28.49
C ARG A 73 -12.18 1.33 27.37
N THR A 74 -12.09 1.82 26.14
CA THR A 74 -12.50 1.11 24.92
C THR A 74 -11.37 0.24 24.36
N ASN A 75 -11.69 -0.65 23.42
CA ASN A 75 -10.69 -1.44 22.70
C ASN A 75 -9.67 -0.55 21.97
N ASN A 76 -10.08 0.60 21.44
CA ASN A 76 -9.18 1.57 20.83
C ASN A 76 -8.11 2.06 21.83
N MET A 77 -8.52 2.41 23.05
CA MET A 77 -7.55 2.77 24.09
C MET A 77 -6.62 1.61 24.43
N ALA A 78 -7.12 0.37 24.43
CA ALA A 78 -6.31 -0.80 24.75
C ALA A 78 -5.18 -1.00 23.76
N VAL A 79 -5.48 -0.82 22.48
CA VAL A 79 -4.50 -0.89 21.40
C VAL A 79 -3.43 0.19 21.57
N VAL A 80 -3.84 1.43 21.88
CA VAL A 80 -2.91 2.55 22.10
C VAL A 80 -1.99 2.27 23.30
N VAL A 81 -2.55 1.87 24.45
CA VAL A 81 -1.77 1.53 25.65
C VAL A 81 -0.78 0.40 25.34
N GLY A 82 -1.22 -0.66 24.66
CA GLY A 82 -0.36 -1.78 24.26
C GLY A 82 0.76 -1.34 23.32
N LEU A 83 0.48 -0.42 22.38
CA LEU A 83 1.47 0.13 21.47
C LEU A 83 2.56 0.90 22.21
N PHE A 84 2.19 1.76 23.17
CA PHE A 84 3.15 2.47 24.03
C PHE A 84 3.98 1.52 24.88
N GLN A 85 3.35 0.51 25.50
CA GLN A 85 4.07 -0.50 26.28
C GLN A 85 5.11 -1.25 25.43
N LYS A 86 4.78 -1.55 24.17
CA LYS A 86 5.70 -2.22 23.25
C LYS A 86 6.86 -1.29 22.83
N ALA A 87 6.56 -0.04 22.55
CA ALA A 87 7.56 0.97 22.22
C ALA A 87 8.53 1.24 23.38
N ILE A 88 8.03 1.35 24.63
CA ILE A 88 8.86 1.50 25.83
C ILE A 88 9.82 0.32 26.00
N LYS A 89 9.41 -0.89 25.61
CA LYS A 89 10.25 -2.10 25.64
C LYS A 89 11.29 -2.15 24.50
N GLY A 90 11.35 -1.13 23.64
CA GLY A 90 12.34 -1.01 22.56
C GLY A 90 11.86 -1.54 21.20
N ASP A 91 10.57 -1.79 21.00
CA ASP A 91 10.05 -2.16 19.67
C ASP A 91 10.03 -0.94 18.73
N VAL A 92 10.94 -0.97 17.74
CA VAL A 92 11.11 0.08 16.74
C VAL A 92 9.88 0.24 15.84
N PHE A 93 9.15 -0.84 15.53
CA PHE A 93 7.93 -0.73 14.72
C PHE A 93 6.80 -0.06 15.50
N ALA A 94 6.66 -0.36 16.78
CA ALA A 94 5.69 0.33 17.64
C ALA A 94 6.03 1.82 17.79
N PHE A 95 7.33 2.14 17.96
CA PHE A 95 7.80 3.53 17.96
C PHE A 95 7.48 4.24 16.64
N ASN A 96 7.79 3.62 15.50
CA ASN A 96 7.49 4.17 14.19
C ASN A 96 5.98 4.37 13.97
N ALA A 97 5.15 3.42 14.42
CA ALA A 97 3.69 3.58 14.37
C ALA A 97 3.20 4.79 15.19
N ILE A 98 3.75 5.00 16.39
CA ILE A 98 3.44 6.19 17.21
C ILE A 98 3.90 7.48 16.50
N ARG A 99 5.12 7.48 15.95
CA ARG A 99 5.67 8.61 15.18
C ARG A 99 4.78 8.96 13.98
N ASP A 100 4.34 7.95 13.24
CA ASP A 100 3.49 8.10 12.06
C ASP A 100 2.10 8.64 12.44
N ILE A 101 1.53 8.21 13.58
CA ILE A 101 0.27 8.76 14.12
C ILE A 101 0.44 10.23 14.54
N ARG A 102 1.60 10.59 15.10
CA ARG A 102 1.93 11.99 15.48
C ARG A 102 2.21 12.90 14.30
N GLY A 103 2.28 12.37 13.07
CA GLY A 103 2.65 13.15 11.89
C GLY A 103 4.13 13.55 11.85
N GLU A 104 4.96 12.96 12.71
CA GLU A 104 6.42 13.18 12.74
C GLU A 104 7.16 12.29 11.73
N LYS A 105 6.43 11.75 10.75
CA LYS A 105 7.01 10.94 9.70
C LYS A 105 7.92 11.83 8.84
N PRO A 106 9.22 11.51 8.72
CA PRO A 106 10.10 12.22 7.80
C PRO A 106 9.47 12.17 6.41
N GLU A 107 9.36 13.31 5.73
CA GLU A 107 8.98 13.32 4.33
C GLU A 107 10.05 12.52 3.57
N ASP A 108 9.66 11.37 3.02
CA ASP A 108 10.46 10.67 2.01
C ASP A 108 10.43 11.53 0.75
N LYS A 109 11.16 12.65 0.76
CA LYS A 109 11.51 13.39 -0.45
C LYS A 109 12.51 12.52 -1.21
N THR A 110 12.02 11.49 -1.88
CA THR A 110 12.71 10.99 -3.05
C THR A 110 12.58 12.08 -4.11
N LYS A 111 13.40 13.13 -4.01
CA LYS A 111 13.72 13.96 -5.16
C LYS A 111 14.31 12.98 -6.17
N ILE A 112 13.52 12.60 -7.17
CA ILE A 112 14.06 11.95 -8.36
C ILE A 112 14.80 13.06 -9.12
N THR A 113 15.97 13.44 -8.60
CA THR A 113 17.01 14.16 -9.35
C THR A 113 17.94 13.10 -9.89
N GLY A 114 17.41 12.27 -10.78
CA GLY A 114 18.19 11.36 -11.59
C GLY A 114 18.09 11.83 -13.03
N ASN A 115 19.18 12.34 -13.58
CA ASN A 115 19.34 12.34 -15.02
C ASN A 115 19.32 10.86 -15.41
N MET A 116 18.29 10.41 -16.13
CA MET A 116 18.22 9.02 -16.57
C MET A 116 19.24 8.85 -17.70
N ASP A 117 20.47 8.45 -17.34
CA ASP A 117 21.44 7.95 -18.31
C ASP A 117 20.88 6.64 -18.90
N ASN A 118 20.04 6.77 -19.92
CA ASN A 118 19.38 5.68 -20.63
C ASN A 118 20.36 4.93 -21.54
N ARG A 119 21.41 4.32 -20.97
CA ARG A 119 22.16 3.26 -21.66
C ARG A 119 21.45 1.94 -21.39
N ILE A 120 20.54 1.58 -22.30
CA ILE A 120 20.01 0.23 -22.35
C ILE A 120 21.08 -0.63 -23.03
N GLU A 121 21.91 -1.33 -22.26
CA GLU A 121 22.77 -2.38 -22.80
C GLU A 121 21.91 -3.59 -23.18
N ILE A 122 21.46 -3.63 -24.43
CA ILE A 122 20.89 -4.85 -25.03
C ILE A 122 22.08 -5.64 -25.57
N GLY A 123 22.29 -6.83 -25.04
CA GLY A 123 23.45 -7.66 -25.37
C GLY A 123 23.66 -7.89 -26.88
N PHE A 124 24.92 -7.72 -27.28
CA PHE A 124 25.62 -8.31 -28.43
C PHE A 124 25.36 -7.80 -29.87
N VAL A 125 24.84 -6.59 -30.09
CA VAL A 125 25.09 -5.88 -31.36
C VAL A 125 25.17 -4.38 -31.08
N GLU A 126 26.34 -3.76 -31.33
CA GLU A 126 26.48 -2.29 -31.39
C GLU A 126 25.63 -1.77 -32.55
N ALA A 127 24.36 -1.45 -32.29
CA ALA A 127 23.59 -0.59 -33.17
C ALA A 127 23.90 0.85 -32.76
N GLY A 128 24.75 1.53 -33.53
CA GLY A 128 25.04 2.96 -33.39
C GLY A 128 23.82 3.79 -33.79
N ILE A 129 22.80 3.78 -32.94
CA ILE A 129 21.63 4.64 -33.06
C ILE A 129 21.84 5.80 -32.10
N GLU A 130 22.24 6.94 -32.64
CA GLU A 130 22.18 8.21 -31.90
C GLU A 130 20.70 8.63 -31.82
N PRO A 131 20.14 8.80 -30.60
CA PRO A 131 18.78 9.28 -30.48
C PRO A 131 18.70 10.76 -30.88
N ALA A 132 17.69 11.09 -31.68
CA ALA A 132 17.33 12.44 -32.07
C ALA A 132 17.30 13.39 -30.87
N SER A 133 17.92 14.56 -31.05
CA SER A 133 18.03 15.57 -30.00
C SER A 133 16.79 16.46 -29.89
N ASP A 134 15.93 16.43 -30.90
CA ASP A 134 14.70 17.21 -31.01
C ASP A 134 13.60 16.40 -31.72
N GLU A 135 12.33 16.71 -31.42
CA GLU A 135 11.15 16.05 -32.00
C GLU A 135 11.01 16.31 -33.51
N SER A 136 11.76 17.28 -34.05
CA SER A 136 11.79 17.56 -35.49
C SER A 136 12.66 16.59 -36.31
N GLU A 137 13.46 15.74 -35.65
CA GLU A 137 14.36 14.77 -36.31
C GLU A 137 13.75 13.36 -36.43
N VAL A 138 12.55 13.14 -35.88
CA VAL A 138 11.78 11.91 -36.09
C VAL A 138 10.82 12.10 -37.27
N ASP A 139 11.15 11.50 -38.42
CA ASP A 139 10.23 11.41 -39.55
C ASP A 139 8.95 10.67 -39.11
N VAL A 140 7.80 11.35 -39.19
CA VAL A 140 6.47 10.82 -38.84
C VAL A 140 5.84 10.09 -40.03
#